data_AF-A0A432EKH1-F1
#
_entry.id   AF-A0A432EKH1-F1
#
_cell.length_a   1.000
_cell.length_b   1.000
_cell.length_c   1.000
_cell.angle_alpha   90.00
_cell.angle_beta   90.00
_cell.angle_gamma   90.00
#
_symmetry.space_group_name_H-M   'P 1'
#
loop_
_entity.id
_entity.type
_entity.pdbx_description
1 polymer ?
#
loop_
_entity_poly.entity_id
_entity_poly.type
_entity_poly.pdbx_seq_one_letter_code
_entity_poly.pdbx_strand_id
1 'polypeptide(L)' 'MKRIIPVLLASALAFGSVAAHAEYLIKFSHVVAPGTPKGKAADLFAKLVNERMAGKVKVEVFPNS' A
#
# COMPACT_ATOMS: atom_id res chain seq x y z
N MET A 1 44.47 5.59 0.19
CA MET A 1 43.35 4.61 0.27
C MET A 1 42.37 4.86 1.42
N LYS A 2 42.45 5.97 2.18
CA LYS A 2 41.56 6.25 3.35
C LYS A 2 40.30 7.08 3.03
N ARG A 3 40.12 7.55 1.79
CA ARG A 3 38.99 8.40 1.35
C ARG A 3 37.94 7.67 0.52
N ILE A 4 38.14 6.39 0.24
CA ILE A 4 37.22 5.55 -0.55
C ILE A 4 36.07 5.00 0.30
N ILE A 5 36.34 4.76 1.59
CA ILE A 5 35.37 4.23 2.56
C ILE A 5 34.15 5.16 2.77
N PRO A 6 34.29 6.49 2.97
CA PRO A 6 33.14 7.37 3.15
C PRO A 6 32.33 7.55 1.86
N VAL A 7 32.95 7.40 0.69
CA VAL A 7 32.27 7.54 -0.63
C VAL A 7 31.35 6.35 -0.90
N LEU A 8 31.79 5.13 -0.55
CA LEU A 8 30.99 3.91 -0.68
C LEU A 8 29.76 3.91 0.26
N LEU A 9 29.92 4.45 1.47
CA LEU A 9 28.81 4.54 2.43
C LEU A 9 27.74 5.57 2.00
N ALA A 10 28.15 6.67 1.36
CA ALA A 10 27.24 7.67 0.82
C ALA A 10 26.43 7.16 -0.39
N SER A 11 27.02 6.28 -1.23
CA SER A 11 26.31 5.70 -2.38
C SER A 11 25.20 4.71 -1.99
N ALA A 12 25.28 4.07 -0.82
CA ALA A 12 24.26 3.13 -0.36
C ALA A 12 22.94 3.82 0.04
N LEU A 13 22.99 5.11 0.42
CA LEU A 13 21.81 5.90 0.77
C LEU A 13 21.05 6.46 -0.45
N ALA A 14 21.69 6.51 -1.62
CA ALA A 14 21.07 7.02 -2.85
C ALA A 14 20.11 6.01 -3.51
N PHE A 15 20.12 4.74 -3.09
CA PHE A 15 19.13 3.72 -3.47
C PHE A 15 17.93 3.67 -2.51
N GLY A 16 17.70 4.75 -1.75
CA GLY A 16 16.57 4.89 -0.85
C GLY A 16 15.24 4.75 -1.58
N SER A 17 14.66 3.54 -1.49
CA SER A 17 13.24 3.20 -1.61
C SER A 17 12.44 4.02 -2.63
N VAL A 18 12.34 3.52 -3.87
CA VAL A 18 11.22 3.87 -4.74
C VAL A 18 9.97 3.34 -4.04
N ALA A 19 9.27 4.21 -3.32
CA ALA A 19 7.98 3.88 -2.74
C ALA A 19 7.04 3.52 -3.90
N ALA A 20 6.71 2.24 -4.03
CA ALA A 20 5.77 1.76 -5.03
C ALA A 20 4.40 2.39 -4.73
N HIS A 21 4.06 3.44 -5.47
CA HIS A 21 2.74 4.05 -5.40
C HIS A 21 1.74 3.10 -6.07
N ALA A 22 0.56 2.95 -5.46
CA ALA A 22 -0.50 2.17 -6.10
C ALA A 22 -0.88 2.80 -7.44
N GLU A 23 -0.86 1.99 -8.50
CA GLU A 23 -1.23 2.42 -9.85
C GLU A 23 -2.73 2.77 -9.91
N TYR A 24 -3.56 2.05 -9.15
CA TYR A 24 -5.00 2.29 -9.05
C TYR A 24 -5.46 2.32 -7.58
N LEU A 25 -6.25 3.34 -7.24
CA LEU A 25 -6.93 3.47 -5.95
C LEU A 25 -8.43 3.27 -6.12
N ILE A 26 -8.97 2.22 -5.51
CA ILE A 26 -10.41 1.92 -5.48
C ILE A 26 -10.97 2.41 -4.15
N LYS A 27 -11.80 3.46 -4.21
CA LYS A 27 -12.55 3.98 -3.05
C LYS A 27 -13.90 3.27 -2.96
N PHE A 28 -13.96 2.26 -2.12
CA PHE A 28 -15.15 1.45 -1.95
C PHE A 28 -16.10 2.13 -0.95
N SER A 29 -17.05 2.90 -1.49
CA SER A 29 -18.01 3.73 -0.74
C SER A 29 -19.33 2.99 -0.48
N HIS A 30 -20.25 3.57 0.30
CA HIS A 30 -21.53 2.95 0.69
C HIS A 30 -21.42 1.53 1.29
N VAL A 31 -20.34 1.26 2.02
CA VAL A 31 -20.25 0.04 2.82
C VAL A 31 -21.08 0.23 4.08
N VAL A 32 -21.93 -0.76 4.37
CA VAL A 32 -22.78 -0.74 5.58
C VAL A 32 -21.85 -0.83 6.80
N ALA A 33 -22.35 -0.43 7.98
CA ALA A 33 -21.59 -0.37 9.23
C ALA A 33 -20.57 -1.52 9.41
N PRO A 34 -19.36 -1.22 9.93
CA PRO A 34 -18.35 -2.22 10.26
C PRO A 34 -18.97 -3.36 11.08
N GLY A 35 -18.62 -4.60 10.73
CA GLY A 35 -19.14 -5.79 11.43
C GLY A 35 -20.42 -6.41 10.85
N THR A 36 -21.13 -5.72 9.96
CA THR A 36 -22.20 -6.36 9.15
C THR A 36 -21.61 -7.38 8.16
N PRO A 37 -22.39 -8.35 7.65
CA PRO A 37 -21.89 -9.28 6.63
C PRO A 37 -21.29 -8.57 5.41
N LYS A 38 -21.89 -7.45 4.98
CA LYS A 38 -21.37 -6.61 3.89
C LYS A 38 -20.08 -5.88 4.27
N GLY A 39 -20.00 -5.30 5.48
CA GLY A 39 -18.78 -4.67 5.99
C GLY A 39 -17.62 -5.65 6.04
N LYS A 40 -17.83 -6.82 6.64
CA LYS A 40 -16.82 -7.89 6.71
C LYS A 40 -16.37 -8.35 5.32
N ALA A 41 -17.29 -8.48 4.37
CA ALA A 41 -16.95 -8.84 3.00
C ALA A 41 -16.12 -7.76 2.30
N ALA A 42 -16.45 -6.47 2.52
CA ALA A 42 -15.69 -5.34 1.99
C ALA A 42 -14.27 -5.29 2.55
N ASP A 43 -14.10 -5.50 3.86
CA ASP A 43 -12.79 -5.54 4.51
C ASP A 43 -11.92 -6.70 3.99
N LEU A 44 -12.53 -7.89 3.84
CA LEU A 44 -11.85 -9.06 3.27
C LEU A 44 -11.45 -8.83 1.81
N PHE A 45 -12.33 -8.23 1.01
CA PHE A 45 -12.02 -7.87 -0.37
C PHE A 45 -10.82 -6.91 -0.42
N ALA A 46 -10.85 -5.83 0.36
CA ALA A 46 -9.77 -4.86 0.39
C ALA A 46 -8.44 -5.50 0.79
N LYS A 47 -8.46 -6.37 1.81
CA LYS A 47 -7.28 -7.13 2.24
C LYS A 47 -6.71 -7.99 1.11
N LEU A 48 -7.55 -8.82 0.48
CA LEU A 48 -7.10 -9.76 -0.55
C LEU A 48 -6.56 -9.03 -1.79
N VAL A 49 -7.16 -7.92 -2.19
CA VAL A 49 -6.66 -7.13 -3.32
C VAL A 49 -5.32 -6.51 -2.98
N ASN A 50 -5.18 -5.89 -1.80
CA ASN A 50 -3.94 -5.25 -1.39
C ASN A 50 -2.79 -6.28 -1.27
N GLU A 51 -3.06 -7.50 -0.82
CA GLU A 51 -2.07 -8.58 -0.72
C GLU A 51 -1.69 -9.16 -2.09
N ARG A 52 -2.66 -9.36 -3.00
CA ARG A 52 -2.44 -10.11 -4.24
C ARG A 52 -1.98 -9.24 -5.42
N MET A 53 -2.28 -7.95 -5.39
CA MET A 53 -2.04 -7.08 -6.54
C MET A 53 -0.63 -6.46 -6.58
N ALA A 54 0.29 -6.93 -5.72
CA ALA A 54 1.71 -6.53 -5.71
C ALA A 54 1.92 -5.00 -5.76
N GLY A 55 1.09 -4.26 -5.01
CA GLY A 55 1.14 -2.80 -4.97
C GLY A 55 0.57 -2.09 -6.20
N LYS A 56 -0.02 -2.78 -7.19
CA LYS A 56 -0.66 -2.14 -8.35
C LYS A 56 -2.03 -1.59 -8.03
N VAL A 57 -2.77 -2.24 -7.13
CA VAL A 57 -4.12 -1.83 -6.75
C VAL A 57 -4.19 -1.71 -5.25
N LYS A 58 -4.73 -0.59 -4.78
CA LYS A 58 -5.07 -0.35 -3.38
C LYS A 58 -6.58 -0.15 -3.26
N VAL A 59 -7.20 -0.86 -2.34
CA VAL A 59 -8.62 -0.69 -1.99
C VAL A 59 -8.74 -0.08 -0.61
N GLU A 60 -9.56 0.96 -0.50
CA GLU A 60 -9.92 1.61 0.75
C GLU A 60 -11.44 1.57 0.93
N VAL A 61 -11.87 1.13 2.11
CA VAL A 61 -13.29 0.95 2.46
C VAL A 61 -13.77 2.15 3.26
N PHE A 62 -14.84 2.78 2.79
CA PHE A 62 -15.47 3.92 3.45
C PHE A 62 -16.92 3.57 3.82
N PRO A 63 -17.20 3.36 5.12
CA PRO A 63 -18.57 3.19 5.58
C PRO A 63 -19.30 4.53 5.54
N ASN A 64 -20.52 4.54 4.99
CA ASN A 64 -21.40 5.72 4.91
C ASN A 64 -20.83 6.97 4.18
N SER A 65 -20.06 6.77 3.10
CA SER A 65 -19.68 7.82 2.14
C SER A 65 -20.52 7.78 0.88
#